data_AF-A0AAV5TMZ6-F1
#
_entry.id   AF-A0AAV5TMZ6-F1
#
_cell.length_a   1.000
_cell.length_b   1.000
_cell.length_c   1.000
_cell.angle_alpha   90.00
_cell.angle_beta   90.00
_cell.angle_gamma   90.00
#
_symmetry.space_group_name_H-M   'P 1'
#
loop_
_entity.id
_entity.type
_entity.pdbx_description
1 polymer ?
#
loop_
_entity_poly.entity_id
_entity_poly.type
_entity_poly.pdbx_seq_one_letter_code
_entity_poly.pdbx_strand_id
1 'polypeptide(L)'
;KHKWMPKHGNARVDELVHTLLWVPGEIEEEHEIEDEQGIFEGKCRQMESYSRHRSGASGYKDQTEKIDRTTTTTWSIRSEKGDSIYTVYTVTDRGAHKCDCREVNLHCYGCPACPRRFDCSCPDGRKAGITCKHVHA
;
A
#
# COMPACT_ATOMS: atom_id res chain seq x y z
N LYS A 1 25.01 -15.94 30.14
CA LYS A 1 26.06 -14.91 30.30
C LYS A 1 27.12 -15.15 29.22
N HIS A 2 27.07 -14.40 28.11
CA HIS A 2 27.99 -14.60 26.99
C HIS A 2 29.35 -13.99 27.33
N LYS A 3 30.39 -14.83 27.27
CA LYS A 3 31.78 -14.47 27.57
C LYS A 3 32.38 -13.82 26.33
N TRP A 4 32.73 -12.54 26.45
CA TRP A 4 33.29 -11.72 25.37
C TRP A 4 34.68 -12.21 24.92
N MET A 5 34.87 -12.26 23.60
CA MET A 5 36.12 -12.60 22.92
C MET A 5 37.09 -11.40 22.84
N PRO A 6 38.41 -11.64 22.64
CA PRO A 6 39.46 -10.69 22.95
C PRO A 6 39.52 -9.49 21.98
N LYS A 7 39.98 -8.38 22.56
CA LYS A 7 40.09 -7.04 21.97
C LYS A 7 40.93 -7.03 20.68
N HIS A 8 40.43 -6.29 19.69
CA HIS A 8 41.13 -5.77 18.49
C HIS A 8 41.09 -6.56 17.16
N GLY A 9 40.16 -7.51 17.00
CA GLY A 9 39.97 -8.17 15.71
C GLY A 9 39.03 -7.45 14.73
N ASN A 10 37.88 -6.96 15.20
CA ASN A 10 36.77 -6.62 14.30
C ASN A 10 35.80 -5.58 14.90
N ALA A 11 36.29 -4.63 15.69
CA ALA A 11 35.44 -3.64 16.38
C ALA A 11 34.47 -2.91 15.44
N ARG A 12 34.89 -2.62 14.19
CA ARG A 12 34.03 -2.01 13.17
C ARG A 12 32.92 -2.95 12.66
N VAL A 13 33.20 -4.25 12.55
CA VAL A 13 32.21 -5.25 12.13
C VAL A 13 31.25 -5.52 13.28
N ASP A 14 31.74 -5.60 14.51
CA ASP A 14 30.91 -5.77 15.70
C ASP A 14 30.00 -4.56 15.92
N GLU A 15 30.51 -3.35 15.72
CA GLU A 15 29.74 -2.10 15.73
C GLU A 15 28.71 -2.08 14.60
N LEU A 16 29.08 -2.44 13.37
CA LEU A 16 28.14 -2.54 12.25
C LEU A 16 27.04 -3.57 12.51
N VAL A 17 27.36 -4.74 13.05
CA VAL A 17 26.38 -5.77 13.40
C VAL A 17 25.46 -5.27 14.51
N HIS A 18 26.01 -4.58 15.52
CA HIS A 18 25.20 -3.97 16.58
C HIS A 18 24.23 -2.93 16.02
N THR A 19 24.70 -2.03 15.15
CA THR A 19 23.87 -1.04 14.45
C THR A 19 22.79 -1.72 13.62
N LEU A 20 23.13 -2.73 12.81
CA LEU A 20 22.17 -3.44 11.97
C LEU A 20 21.11 -4.24 12.75
N LEU A 21 21.40 -4.60 14.00
CA LEU A 21 20.43 -5.26 14.89
C LEU A 21 19.50 -4.27 15.59
N TRP A 22 19.95 -3.04 15.84
CA TRP A 22 19.21 -2.04 16.63
C TRP A 22 18.43 -1.05 15.75
N VAL A 23 19.07 -0.57 14.70
CA VAL A 23 18.53 0.47 13.80
C VAL A 23 17.20 0.08 13.14
N PRO A 24 16.95 -1.17 12.71
CA PRO A 24 15.64 -1.52 12.17
C PRO A 24 14.49 -1.28 13.16
N GLY A 25 14.72 -1.53 14.46
CA GLY A 25 13.73 -1.27 15.50
C GLY A 25 13.50 0.23 15.75
N GLU A 26 14.58 1.03 15.76
CA GLU A 26 14.46 2.50 15.83
C GLU A 26 13.71 3.08 14.63
N ILE A 27 14.01 2.58 13.43
CA ILE A 27 13.36 3.04 12.20
C ILE A 27 11.87 2.67 12.23
N GLU A 28 11.53 1.45 12.66
CA GLU A 28 10.13 1.03 12.80
C GLU A 28 9.39 1.89 13.84
N GLU A 29 9.99 2.16 15.00
CA GLU A 29 9.41 3.03 16.04
C GLU A 29 9.25 4.49 15.55
N GLU A 30 10.26 5.04 14.88
CA GLU A 30 10.20 6.39 14.31
C GLU A 30 9.10 6.46 13.22
N HIS A 31 8.99 5.45 12.37
CA HIS A 31 7.93 5.37 11.37
C HIS A 31 6.54 5.25 12.00
N GLU A 32 6.38 4.47 13.08
CA GLU A 32 5.12 4.39 13.84
C GLU A 32 4.74 5.76 14.41
N ILE A 33 5.68 6.47 15.03
CA ILE A 33 5.46 7.81 15.59
C ILE A 33 5.13 8.83 14.48
N GLU A 34 5.84 8.80 13.35
CA GLU A 34 5.59 9.68 12.22
C GLU A 34 4.23 9.39 11.55
N ASP A 35 3.80 8.13 11.51
CA ASP A 35 2.49 7.74 11.00
C ASP A 35 1.36 8.15 11.95
N GLU A 36 1.51 7.96 13.26
CA GLU A 36 0.58 8.46 14.28
C GLU A 36 0.42 9.98 14.23
N GLN A 37 1.51 10.70 13.97
CA GLN A 37 1.51 12.15 13.81
C GLN A 37 1.10 12.62 12.40
N GLY A 38 0.91 11.68 11.45
CA GLY A 38 0.55 11.98 10.06
C GLY A 38 1.61 12.80 9.30
N ILE A 39 2.88 12.72 9.72
CA ILE A 39 3.99 13.52 9.21
C ILE A 39 4.51 12.95 7.89
N PHE A 40 4.68 11.62 7.79
CA PHE A 40 5.44 11.03 6.68
C PHE A 40 4.66 10.01 5.82
N GLU A 41 4.35 8.80 6.29
CA GLU A 41 3.85 7.76 5.38
C GLU A 41 2.36 7.89 5.05
N GLY A 42 1.53 8.38 5.97
CA GLY A 42 0.11 8.66 5.72
C GLY A 42 -0.11 9.59 4.51
N LYS A 43 0.67 10.67 4.40
CA LYS A 43 0.62 11.60 3.25
C LYS A 43 1.21 10.99 1.99
N CYS A 44 2.31 10.23 2.11
CA CYS A 44 2.93 9.55 0.97
C CYS A 44 1.98 8.52 0.34
N ARG A 45 1.38 7.65 1.14
CA ARG A 45 0.39 6.64 0.72
C ARG A 45 -0.85 7.28 0.09
N GLN A 46 -1.29 8.42 0.63
CA GLN A 46 -2.39 9.19 0.07
C GLN A 46 -2.04 9.82 -1.29
N MET A 47 -0.87 10.44 -1.42
CA MET A 47 -0.37 10.98 -2.68
C MET A 47 -0.16 9.89 -3.74
N GLU A 48 0.37 8.73 -3.35
CA GLU A 48 0.50 7.58 -4.24
C GLU A 48 -0.88 7.10 -4.71
N SER A 49 -1.83 6.93 -3.81
CA SER A 49 -3.21 6.55 -4.16
C SER A 49 -3.83 7.56 -5.13
N TYR A 50 -3.61 8.86 -4.92
CA TYR A 50 -4.07 9.89 -5.86
C TYR A 50 -3.34 9.84 -7.22
N SER A 51 -2.05 9.54 -7.24
CA SER A 51 -1.29 9.30 -8.48
C SER A 51 -1.84 8.10 -9.26
N ARG A 52 -2.15 7.00 -8.56
CA ARG A 52 -2.80 5.82 -9.13
C ARG A 52 -4.21 6.12 -9.62
N HIS A 53 -4.94 6.98 -8.93
CA HIS A 53 -6.23 7.48 -9.39
C HIS A 53 -6.11 8.21 -10.72
N ARG A 54 -5.20 9.19 -10.85
CA ARG A 54 -5.00 9.90 -12.11
C ARG A 54 -4.64 8.94 -13.25
N SER A 55 -3.77 7.98 -12.97
CA SER A 55 -3.35 6.96 -13.94
C SER A 55 -4.51 6.05 -14.36
N GLY A 56 -5.27 5.51 -13.41
CA GLY A 56 -6.42 4.65 -13.70
C GLY A 56 -7.53 5.41 -14.42
N ALA A 57 -7.93 6.56 -13.88
CA ALA A 57 -9.01 7.36 -14.42
C ALA A 57 -8.70 7.87 -15.84
N SER A 58 -7.44 8.20 -16.16
CA SER A 58 -7.06 8.59 -17.53
C SER A 58 -6.88 7.39 -18.46
N GLY A 59 -6.27 6.30 -17.97
CA GLY A 59 -6.00 5.12 -18.79
C GLY A 59 -7.26 4.37 -19.21
N TYR A 60 -8.32 4.42 -18.41
CA TYR A 60 -9.54 3.64 -18.61
C TYR A 60 -10.80 4.45 -18.95
N LYS A 61 -10.73 5.80 -18.91
CA LYS A 61 -11.88 6.69 -19.17
C LYS A 61 -12.71 6.32 -20.40
N ASP A 62 -12.03 6.05 -21.50
CA ASP A 62 -12.62 5.79 -22.81
C ASP A 62 -12.51 4.32 -23.21
N GLN A 63 -12.04 3.44 -22.31
CA GLN A 63 -11.75 2.02 -22.55
C GLN A 63 -12.69 1.13 -21.74
N THR A 64 -13.99 1.43 -21.79
CA THR A 64 -15.02 0.68 -21.05
C THR A 64 -15.13 -0.77 -21.50
N GLU A 65 -14.72 -1.09 -22.74
CA GLU A 65 -14.62 -2.45 -23.27
C GLU A 65 -13.57 -3.31 -22.57
N LYS A 66 -12.63 -2.71 -21.84
CA LYS A 66 -11.62 -3.41 -21.05
C LYS A 66 -12.07 -3.73 -19.64
N ILE A 67 -13.24 -3.23 -19.22
CA ILE A 67 -13.82 -3.43 -17.90
C ILE A 67 -15.01 -4.37 -18.04
N ASP A 68 -14.87 -5.59 -17.53
CA ASP A 68 -15.95 -6.57 -17.49
C ASP A 68 -16.49 -6.69 -16.06
N ARG A 69 -17.67 -6.14 -15.83
CA ARG A 69 -18.33 -6.20 -14.52
C ARG A 69 -19.06 -7.53 -14.36
N THR A 70 -18.36 -8.51 -13.83
CA THR A 70 -18.91 -9.84 -13.55
C THR A 70 -19.99 -9.81 -12.46
N THR A 71 -19.78 -9.05 -11.38
CA THR A 71 -20.75 -8.89 -10.28
C THR A 71 -20.69 -7.48 -9.65
N THR A 72 -21.58 -7.19 -8.69
CA THR A 72 -21.56 -5.94 -7.91
C THR A 72 -20.31 -5.80 -7.03
N THR A 73 -19.69 -6.92 -6.64
CA THR A 73 -18.55 -6.96 -5.73
C THR A 73 -17.25 -7.30 -6.43
N THR A 74 -17.28 -7.75 -7.68
CA THR A 74 -16.09 -8.17 -8.41
C THR A 74 -16.18 -7.77 -9.87
N TRP A 75 -15.11 -7.19 -10.40
CA TRP A 75 -14.99 -6.93 -11.83
C TRP A 75 -13.60 -7.30 -12.33
N SER A 76 -13.55 -7.67 -13.61
CA SER A 76 -12.32 -7.98 -14.31
C SER A 76 -11.91 -6.77 -15.15
N ILE A 77 -10.61 -6.52 -15.19
CA ILE A 77 -10.01 -5.43 -15.94
C ILE A 77 -8.84 -5.95 -16.76
N ARG A 78 -8.82 -5.62 -18.04
CA ARG A 78 -7.65 -5.89 -18.88
C ARG A 78 -6.58 -4.86 -18.58
N SER A 79 -5.32 -5.28 -18.57
CA SER A 79 -4.19 -4.36 -18.51
C SER A 79 -4.26 -3.38 -19.68
N GLU A 80 -3.73 -2.16 -19.49
CA GLU A 80 -3.71 -1.15 -20.56
C GLU A 80 -3.09 -1.67 -21.86
N LYS A 81 -2.04 -2.50 -21.75
CA LYS A 81 -1.35 -3.15 -22.87
C LYS A 81 -2.07 -4.37 -23.45
N GLY A 82 -3.04 -4.93 -22.72
CA GLY A 82 -3.83 -6.10 -23.14
C GLY A 82 -3.25 -7.47 -22.76
N ASP A 83 -2.05 -7.50 -22.18
CA ASP A 83 -1.31 -8.75 -21.91
C ASP A 83 -1.86 -9.58 -20.74
N SER A 84 -2.71 -9.01 -19.89
CA SER A 84 -3.16 -9.66 -18.65
C SER A 84 -4.53 -9.19 -18.23
N ILE A 85 -5.26 -10.05 -17.54
CA ILE A 85 -6.56 -9.73 -16.93
C ILE A 85 -6.38 -9.76 -15.41
N TYR A 86 -6.73 -8.66 -14.76
CA TYR A 86 -6.74 -8.52 -13.32
C TYR A 86 -8.17 -8.52 -12.81
N THR A 87 -8.37 -9.03 -11.61
CA THR A 87 -9.66 -9.02 -10.95
C THR A 87 -9.58 -8.07 -9.77
N VAL A 88 -10.55 -7.18 -9.68
CA VAL A 88 -10.75 -6.30 -8.55
C VAL A 88 -11.90 -6.85 -7.72
N TYR A 89 -11.68 -6.93 -6.42
CA TYR A 89 -12.63 -7.43 -5.43
C TYR A 89 -12.97 -6.28 -4.50
N THR A 90 -14.26 -6.07 -4.23
CA THR A 90 -14.68 -5.31 -3.06
C THR A 90 -14.64 -6.24 -1.87
N VAL A 91 -13.93 -5.84 -0.83
CA VAL A 91 -13.95 -6.54 0.46
C VAL A 91 -15.30 -6.23 1.09
N THR A 92 -16.31 -7.02 0.73
CA THR A 92 -17.65 -6.96 1.29
C THR A 92 -17.78 -8.06 2.33
N ASP A 93 -17.19 -7.88 3.50
CA ASP A 93 -17.79 -8.40 4.74
C ASP A 93 -17.11 -7.90 6.02
N ARG A 94 -17.80 -7.04 6.77
CA ARG A 94 -17.92 -6.98 8.25
C ARG A 94 -18.94 -5.90 8.60
N GLY A 95 -20.18 -6.04 8.13
CA GLY A 95 -21.24 -5.06 8.36
C GLY A 95 -20.95 -3.70 7.73
N ALA A 96 -21.96 -2.82 7.71
CA ALA A 96 -21.86 -1.45 7.23
C ALA A 96 -21.00 -0.56 8.17
N HIS A 97 -19.79 -0.99 8.53
CA HIS A 97 -18.88 -0.16 9.27
C HIS A 97 -18.23 0.82 8.29
N LYS A 98 -18.56 2.10 8.52
CA LYS A 98 -17.86 3.28 8.01
C LYS A 98 -16.36 2.97 7.94
N CYS A 99 -15.69 3.30 6.84
CA CYS A 99 -14.22 3.27 6.79
C CYS A 99 -13.75 4.05 8.03
N ASP A 100 -13.17 3.37 9.02
CA ASP A 100 -12.68 4.04 10.24
C ASP A 100 -11.29 4.63 9.99
N CYS A 101 -11.07 5.06 8.77
CA CYS A 101 -9.86 5.66 8.23
C CYS A 101 -9.73 7.11 8.72
N ARG A 102 -10.29 7.40 9.91
CA ARG A 102 -10.32 8.71 10.57
C ARG A 102 -8.92 9.13 11.03
N GLU A 103 -8.13 8.16 11.46
CA GLU A 103 -6.78 8.38 11.99
C GLU A 103 -5.72 8.33 10.89
N VAL A 104 -5.95 7.53 9.85
CA VAL A 104 -5.02 7.34 8.74
C VAL A 104 -5.73 7.75 7.44
N ASN A 105 -5.43 8.94 6.93
CA ASN A 105 -6.01 9.54 5.72
C ASN A 105 -5.64 8.77 4.43
N LEU A 106 -6.06 7.51 4.33
CA LEU A 106 -5.69 6.59 3.24
C LEU A 106 -6.65 6.65 2.05
N HIS A 107 -7.68 7.50 2.12
CA HIS A 107 -8.61 7.69 1.02
C HIS A 107 -7.96 8.46 -0.13
N CYS A 108 -8.30 8.06 -1.35
CA CYS A 108 -7.99 8.86 -2.51
C CYS A 108 -8.70 10.23 -2.45
N TYR A 109 -8.02 11.31 -2.83
CA TYR A 109 -8.65 12.64 -2.94
C TYR A 109 -9.69 12.75 -4.06
N GLY A 110 -9.56 11.92 -5.10
CA GLY A 110 -10.39 12.01 -6.31
C GLY A 110 -11.63 11.11 -6.30
N CYS A 111 -11.71 10.12 -5.41
CA CYS A 111 -12.84 9.20 -5.34
C CYS A 111 -12.93 8.49 -3.98
N PRO A 112 -14.07 7.88 -3.60
CA PRO A 112 -14.25 7.24 -2.30
C PRO A 112 -13.52 5.89 -2.16
N ALA A 113 -12.55 5.60 -3.04
CA ALA A 113 -11.78 4.36 -2.99
C ALA A 113 -10.86 4.36 -1.76
N CYS A 114 -10.83 3.21 -1.10
CA CYS A 114 -10.04 2.97 0.09
C CYS A 114 -9.25 1.66 -0.07
N PRO A 115 -7.95 1.64 0.25
CA PRO A 115 -7.13 0.43 0.14
C PRO A 115 -7.60 -0.71 1.05
N ARG A 116 -8.39 -0.42 2.09
CA ARG A 116 -8.98 -1.44 2.98
C ARG A 116 -10.29 -2.04 2.45
N ARG A 117 -10.90 -1.44 1.41
CA ARG A 117 -12.20 -1.85 0.86
C ARG A 117 -12.10 -2.52 -0.51
N PHE A 118 -10.96 -2.38 -1.16
CA PHE A 118 -10.73 -2.93 -2.49
C PHE A 118 -9.43 -3.70 -2.49
N ASP A 119 -9.45 -4.87 -3.10
CA ASP A 119 -8.27 -5.68 -3.39
C ASP A 119 -8.17 -5.91 -4.90
N CYS A 120 -6.95 -6.03 -5.41
CA CYS A 120 -6.71 -6.26 -6.83
C CYS A 120 -5.66 -7.33 -7.02
N SER A 121 -5.92 -8.29 -7.91
CA SER A 121 -5.00 -9.41 -8.17
C SER A 121 -3.70 -9.02 -8.88
N CYS A 122 -3.55 -7.76 -9.32
CA CYS A 122 -2.32 -7.29 -9.95
C CYS A 122 -1.16 -7.18 -8.94
N PRO A 123 0.11 -7.18 -9.40
CA PRO A 123 1.27 -7.05 -8.51
C PRO A 123 1.21 -5.80 -7.60
N ASP A 124 0.69 -4.69 -8.13
CA ASP A 124 0.52 -3.44 -7.39
C ASP A 124 -0.60 -3.49 -6.33
N GLY A 125 -1.56 -4.41 -6.45
CA GLY A 125 -2.66 -4.55 -5.49
C GLY A 125 -2.21 -5.11 -4.14
N ARG A 126 -1.01 -5.69 -4.07
CA ARG A 126 -0.41 -6.20 -2.83
C ARG A 126 0.20 -5.11 -1.94
N LYS A 127 0.27 -3.86 -2.41
CA LYS A 127 0.84 -2.76 -1.63
C LYS A 127 -0.12 -2.34 -0.52
N ALA A 128 0.28 -2.60 0.73
CA ALA A 128 -0.50 -2.22 1.90
C ALA A 128 -0.70 -0.69 1.95
N GLY A 129 -1.94 -0.26 2.21
CA GLY A 129 -2.26 1.16 2.40
C GLY A 129 -2.33 2.01 1.12
N ILE A 130 -2.18 1.43 -0.08
CA ILE A 130 -2.28 2.16 -1.36
C ILE A 130 -3.34 1.53 -2.25
N THR A 131 -4.23 2.35 -2.80
CA THR A 131 -5.25 1.84 -3.73
C THR A 131 -4.64 1.60 -5.12
N CYS A 132 -4.88 0.42 -5.68
CA CYS A 132 -4.40 0.08 -7.02
C CYS A 132 -5.06 0.95 -8.11
N LYS A 133 -4.33 1.25 -9.19
CA LYS A 133 -4.87 1.98 -10.36
C LYS A 133 -6.13 1.35 -10.96
N HIS A 134 -6.24 0.02 -10.95
CA HIS A 134 -7.39 -0.70 -11.52
C HIS A 134 -8.69 -0.50 -10.72
N VAL A 135 -8.59 -0.10 -9.45
CA VAL A 135 -9.74 0.28 -8.63
C VAL A 135 -10.30 1.65 -9.08
N HIS A 136 -9.46 2.46 -9.72
CA HIS A 136 -9.80 3.81 -10.19
C HIS A 136 -10.13 3.88 -11.69
N ALA A 137 -10.25 2.73 -12.34
CA ALA A 137 -10.58 2.62 -13.75
C ALA A 137 -12.05 2.93 -14.06
#